data_AF-A0A7J4LXE4-F1
#
_entry.id   AF-A0A7J4LXE4-F1
#
_cell.length_a   1.000
_cell.length_b   1.000
_cell.length_c   1.000
_cell.angle_alpha   90.00
_cell.angle_beta   90.00
_cell.angle_gamma   90.00
#
_symmetry.space_group_name_H-M   'P 1'
#
loop_
_entity.id
_entity.type
_entity.pdbx_description
1 polymer ?
#
loop_
_entity_poly.entity_id
_entity_poly.type
_entity_poly.pdbx_seq_one_letter_code
_entity_poly.pdbx_strand_id
1 'polypeptide(L)'
;MPFDDPKNWGSALLGVILLILGIIPLLNKFGVIKFGLPGFLSGIISSIIVYILAITGLLLVIDGFMEDDALRVITLVIGLLIFLAGLLEILKKLNVIGFSIPFIGNELFINIIFILEGILLIIAAFAMF
;
A
#
# COMPACT_ATOMS: atom_id res chain seq x y z
N MET A 1 -2.23 -24.89 23.22
CA MET A 1 -2.85 -25.40 21.98
C MET A 1 -2.38 -24.48 20.87
N PRO A 2 -1.68 -24.94 19.82
CA PRO A 2 -0.91 -24.06 18.93
C PRO A 2 -1.66 -23.72 17.63
N PHE A 3 -2.95 -23.37 17.71
CA PHE A 3 -3.77 -23.09 16.50
C PHE A 3 -4.88 -22.04 16.70
N ASP A 4 -4.83 -21.21 17.73
CA ASP A 4 -5.86 -20.18 17.98
C ASP A 4 -5.36 -18.73 17.80
N ASP A 5 -4.28 -18.52 17.05
CA ASP A 5 -4.02 -17.18 16.52
C ASP A 5 -4.90 -16.98 15.28
N PRO A 6 -5.83 -16.00 15.29
CA PRO A 6 -6.70 -15.77 14.17
C PRO A 6 -5.84 -15.34 12.99
N LYS A 7 -5.60 -16.29 12.08
CA LYS A 7 -4.93 -16.08 10.81
C LYS A 7 -5.43 -14.76 10.24
N ASN A 8 -4.54 -13.78 10.08
CA ASN A 8 -4.96 -12.40 9.79
C ASN A 8 -5.27 -12.27 8.29
N TRP A 9 -6.34 -12.94 7.87
CA TRP A 9 -6.81 -13.02 6.48
C TRP A 9 -7.07 -11.64 5.89
N GLY A 10 -7.38 -10.64 6.74
CA GLY A 10 -7.51 -9.24 6.33
C GLY A 10 -6.21 -8.68 5.74
N SER A 11 -5.08 -8.84 6.44
CA SER A 11 -3.77 -8.36 5.98
C SER A 11 -3.30 -9.13 4.74
N ALA A 12 -3.57 -10.44 4.66
CA ALA A 12 -3.27 -11.24 3.46
C ALA A 12 -4.09 -10.79 2.24
N LEU A 13 -5.40 -10.57 2.42
CA LEU A 13 -6.28 -10.11 1.34
C LEU A 13 -5.88 -8.71 0.86
N LEU A 14 -5.59 -7.80 1.79
CA LEU A 14 -5.11 -6.45 1.46
C LEU A 14 -3.76 -6.51 0.73
N GLY A 15 -2.81 -7.32 1.20
CA GLY A 15 -1.52 -7.52 0.54
C GLY A 15 -1.67 -8.00 -0.91
N VAL A 16 -2.57 -8.97 -1.16
CA VAL A 16 -2.87 -9.44 -2.52
C VAL A 16 -3.50 -8.35 -3.38
N ILE A 17 -4.46 -7.59 -2.83
CA ILE A 17 -5.10 -6.48 -3.55
C ILE A 17 -4.06 -5.42 -3.95
N LEU A 18 -3.18 -5.03 -3.03
CA LEU A 18 -2.12 -4.05 -3.28
C LEU A 18 -1.13 -4.55 -4.34
N LEU A 19 -0.74 -5.82 -4.24
CA LEU A 19 0.16 -6.45 -5.19
C LEU A 19 -0.44 -6.48 -6.60
N ILE A 20 -1.72 -6.85 -6.72
CA ILE A 20 -2.45 -6.81 -8.00
C ILE A 20 -2.54 -5.37 -8.53
N LEU A 21 -2.88 -4.41 -7.66
CA LEU A 21 -2.98 -2.99 -8.02
C LEU A 21 -1.64 -2.37 -8.42
N GLY A 22 -0.51 -2.87 -7.92
CA GLY A 22 0.82 -2.43 -8.32
C GLY A 22 1.32 -3.12 -9.60
N ILE A 23 1.14 -4.44 -9.71
CA ILE A 23 1.66 -5.25 -10.82
C ILE A 23 0.92 -4.96 -12.13
N ILE A 24 -0.41 -4.87 -12.13
CA ILE A 24 -1.20 -4.65 -13.34
C ILE A 24 -0.79 -3.37 -14.10
N PRO A 25 -0.76 -2.17 -13.49
CA PRO A 25 -0.36 -0.96 -14.20
C PRO A 25 1.11 -0.99 -14.60
N LEU A 26 1.98 -1.67 -13.84
CA LEU A 26 3.39 -1.83 -14.18
C LEU A 26 3.56 -2.70 -15.44
N LEU A 27 2.88 -3.85 -15.50
CA LEU A 27 2.86 -4.72 -16.68
C LEU A 27 2.21 -4.07 -17.92
N ASN A 28 1.21 -3.20 -17.72
CA ASN A 28 0.65 -2.38 -18.80
C ASN A 28 1.68 -1.35 -19.32
N LYS A 29 2.42 -0.67 -18.43
CA LYS A 29 3.51 0.25 -18.81
C LYS A 29 4.65 -0.44 -19.55
N PHE A 30 4.98 -1.67 -19.19
CA PHE A 30 5.98 -2.47 -19.92
C PHE A 30 5.44 -3.11 -21.21
N GLY A 31 4.18 -2.86 -21.58
CA GLY A 31 3.58 -3.38 -22.80
C GLY A 31 3.34 -4.89 -22.80
N VAL A 32 3.47 -5.55 -21.64
CA VAL A 32 3.25 -7.00 -21.47
C VAL A 32 1.77 -7.33 -21.60
N ILE A 33 0.90 -6.42 -21.14
CA ILE A 33 -0.56 -6.55 -21.24
C ILE A 33 -1.09 -5.38 -22.07
N LYS A 34 -1.90 -5.68 -23.10
CA LYS A 34 -2.57 -4.66 -23.93
C LYS A 34 -3.92 -4.20 -23.36
N PHE A 35 -4.25 -4.63 -22.15
CA PHE A 35 -5.50 -4.29 -21.48
C PHE A 35 -5.37 -2.87 -20.91
N GLY A 36 -5.74 -1.87 -21.71
CA GLY A 36 -5.83 -0.49 -21.27
C GLY A 36 -7.13 -0.28 -20.50
N LEU A 37 -7.05 0.10 -19.23
CA LEU A 37 -8.21 0.63 -18.52
C LEU A 37 -8.65 1.94 -19.22
N PRO A 38 -9.95 2.08 -19.55
CA PRO A 38 -10.51 3.35 -20.00
C PRO A 38 -10.01 4.53 -19.16
N GLY A 39 -9.62 5.65 -19.78
CA GLY A 39 -8.99 6.77 -19.07
C GLY A 39 -9.83 7.38 -17.93
N PHE A 40 -11.14 7.15 -17.90
CA PHE A 40 -11.99 7.53 -16.77
C PHE A 40 -11.79 6.61 -15.56
N LEU A 41 -11.51 5.32 -15.79
CA LEU A 41 -11.19 4.36 -14.73
C LEU A 41 -9.81 4.61 -14.17
N SER A 42 -8.82 5.03 -14.97
CA SER A 42 -7.48 5.32 -14.44
C SER A 42 -7.49 6.46 -13.42
N GLY A 43 -8.31 7.51 -13.60
CA GLY A 43 -8.46 8.61 -12.65
C GLY A 43 -9.20 8.22 -11.35
N ILE A 44 -10.24 7.39 -11.47
CA ILE A 44 -11.00 6.87 -10.32
C ILE A 44 -10.13 5.87 -9.53
N ILE A 45 -9.44 4.97 -10.23
CA ILE A 45 -8.52 3.99 -9.65
C ILE A 45 -7.37 4.73 -8.96
N SER A 46 -6.73 5.70 -9.60
CA SER A 46 -5.73 6.59 -8.97
C SER A 46 -6.24 7.25 -7.69
N SER A 47 -7.52 7.64 -7.67
CA SER A 47 -8.11 8.26 -6.49
C SER A 47 -8.35 7.28 -5.35
N ILE A 48 -8.96 6.13 -5.65
CA ILE A 48 -9.22 5.07 -4.68
C ILE A 48 -7.91 4.50 -4.12
N ILE A 49 -6.91 4.31 -4.99
CA ILE A 49 -5.58 3.80 -4.64
C ILE A 49 -4.91 4.65 -3.55
N VAL A 50 -5.02 5.98 -3.62
CA VAL A 50 -4.42 6.85 -2.60
C VAL A 50 -5.07 6.65 -1.24
N TYR A 51 -6.39 6.44 -1.18
CA TYR A 51 -7.08 6.13 0.06
C TYR A 51 -6.70 4.74 0.59
N ILE A 52 -6.58 3.75 -0.30
CA ILE A 52 -6.12 2.41 0.07
C ILE A 52 -4.70 2.50 0.66
N LEU A 53 -3.78 3.24 0.03
CA LEU A 53 -2.41 3.42 0.53
C LEU A 53 -2.38 4.06 1.92
N ALA A 54 -3.21 5.08 2.16
CA ALA A 54 -3.31 5.69 3.48
C ALA A 54 -3.86 4.70 4.54
N ILE A 55 -4.90 3.94 4.20
CA ILE A 55 -5.48 2.93 5.10
C ILE A 55 -4.47 1.82 5.38
N THR A 56 -3.76 1.35 4.35
CA THR A 56 -2.71 0.34 4.47
C THR A 56 -1.56 0.81 5.35
N GLY A 57 -1.05 2.03 5.14
CA GLY A 57 -0.01 2.60 5.99
C GLY A 57 -0.45 2.67 7.45
N LEU A 58 -1.71 3.03 7.70
CA LEU A 58 -2.28 3.05 9.05
C LEU A 58 -2.38 1.64 9.65
N LEU A 59 -2.77 0.64 8.87
CA LEU A 59 -2.79 -0.75 9.32
C LEU A 59 -1.39 -1.27 9.64
N LEU A 60 -0.39 -0.95 8.82
CA LEU A 60 1.00 -1.30 9.11
C LEU A 60 1.51 -0.66 10.40
N VAL A 61 1.07 0.57 10.70
CA VAL A 61 1.38 1.20 11.99
C VAL A 61 0.73 0.42 13.14
N ILE A 62 -0.52 -0.01 13.00
CA ILE A 62 -1.21 -0.82 14.02
C ILE A 62 -0.52 -2.17 14.20
N ASP A 63 -0.23 -2.88 13.11
CA ASP A 63 0.48 -4.16 13.13
C ASP A 63 1.87 -4.00 13.75
N GLY A 64 2.59 -2.94 13.39
CA GLY A 64 3.87 -2.58 14.01
C GLY A 64 3.78 -2.22 15.49
N PHE A 65 2.61 -1.88 16.05
CA PHE A 65 2.46 -1.76 17.51
C PHE A 65 2.19 -3.11 18.19
N MET A 66 1.68 -4.09 17.45
CA MET A 66 1.38 -5.45 17.93
C MET A 66 2.56 -6.42 17.78
N GLU A 67 3.61 -6.06 17.03
CA GLU A 67 4.85 -6.83 16.95
C GLU A 67 5.76 -6.66 18.18
N ASP A 68 6.36 -7.75 18.67
CA ASP A 68 7.27 -7.75 19.82
C ASP A 68 8.78 -7.77 19.43
N ASP A 69 9.10 -8.05 18.17
CA ASP A 69 10.47 -8.28 17.71
C ASP A 69 11.15 -7.05 17.08
N ALA A 70 12.42 -7.18 16.68
CA ALA A 70 13.18 -6.15 15.96
C ALA A 70 12.49 -5.65 14.67
N LEU A 71 11.58 -6.44 14.11
CA LEU A 71 10.74 -6.06 12.97
C LEU A 71 9.76 -4.93 13.32
N ARG A 72 9.33 -4.83 14.58
CA ARG A 72 8.41 -3.80 15.09
C ARG A 72 8.81 -2.39 14.67
N VAL A 73 10.08 -2.04 14.89
CA VAL A 73 10.58 -0.69 14.59
C VAL A 73 10.59 -0.45 13.09
N ILE A 74 10.91 -1.48 12.30
CA ILE A 74 10.93 -1.39 10.83
C ILE A 74 9.51 -1.22 10.30
N THR A 75 8.57 -2.05 10.76
CA THR A 75 7.16 -2.01 10.37
C THR A 75 6.51 -0.68 10.76
N LEU A 76 6.78 -0.16 11.96
CA LEU A 76 6.31 1.16 12.39
C LEU A 76 6.87 2.30 11.54
N VAL A 77 8.17 2.32 11.29
CA VAL A 77 8.80 3.40 10.51
C VAL A 77 8.30 3.38 9.07
N ILE A 78 8.22 2.19 8.47
CA ILE A 78 7.72 2.02 7.10
C ILE A 78 6.24 2.40 7.03
N GLY A 79 5.40 1.85 7.92
CA GLY A 79 3.97 2.16 7.99
C GLY A 79 3.69 3.64 8.18
N LEU A 80 4.45 4.32 9.03
CA LEU A 80 4.31 5.76 9.27
C LEU A 80 4.66 6.58 8.02
N LEU A 81 5.75 6.25 7.33
CA LEU A 81 6.15 6.93 6.09
C LEU A 81 5.09 6.78 5.00
N ILE A 82 4.53 5.57 4.86
CA ILE A 82 3.47 5.27 3.88
C ILE A 82 2.18 6.01 4.24
N PHE A 83 1.78 5.96 5.51
CA PHE A 83 0.59 6.67 5.99
C PHE A 83 0.72 8.17 5.72
N LEU A 84 1.87 8.77 6.05
CA LEU A 84 2.12 10.19 5.78
C LEU A 84 2.12 10.50 4.28
N ALA A 85 2.71 9.63 3.44
CA ALA A 85 2.71 9.81 2.00
C ALA A 85 1.28 9.79 1.42
N GLY A 86 0.44 8.83 1.84
CA GLY A 86 -0.96 8.75 1.45
C GLY A 86 -1.77 9.94 1.96
N LEU A 87 -1.60 10.31 3.24
CA LEU A 87 -2.29 11.44 3.88
C LEU A 87 -1.96 12.76 3.16
N LEU A 88 -0.69 13.00 2.82
CA LEU A 88 -0.27 14.20 2.09
C LEU A 88 -0.93 14.30 0.72
N GLU A 89 -1.01 13.18 -0.02
CA GLU A 89 -1.68 13.18 -1.32
C GLU A 89 -3.19 13.41 -1.20
N ILE A 90 -3.85 12.89 -0.14
CA ILE A 90 -5.26 13.20 0.16
C ILE A 90 -5.44 14.69 0.48
N LEU A 91 -4.62 15.24 1.38
CA LEU A 91 -4.71 16.63 1.80
C LEU A 91 -4.46 17.60 0.62
N LYS A 92 -3.59 17.24 -0.31
CA LYS A 92 -3.39 17.96 -1.57
C LYS A 92 -4.62 17.90 -2.48
N LYS A 93 -5.25 16.72 -2.65
CA LYS A 93 -6.51 16.58 -3.42
C LYS A 93 -7.65 17.41 -2.84
N LEU A 94 -7.66 17.60 -1.52
CA LEU A 94 -8.60 18.47 -0.81
C LEU A 94 -8.21 19.96 -0.83
N ASN A 95 -7.12 20.33 -1.52
CA ASN A 95 -6.55 21.67 -1.57
C ASN A 95 -6.24 22.27 -0.17
N VAL A 96 -5.97 21.42 0.82
CA VAL A 96 -5.63 21.85 2.20
C VAL A 96 -4.16 22.32 2.28
N ILE A 97 -3.29 21.73 1.46
CA ILE A 97 -1.85 22.05 1.38
C ILE A 97 -1.44 22.28 -0.07
N GLY A 98 -0.58 23.29 -0.28
CA GLY A 98 -0.15 23.75 -1.61
C GLY A 98 1.20 23.22 -2.09
N PHE A 99 1.87 22.35 -1.33
CA PHE A 99 3.15 21.75 -1.72
C PHE A 99 2.97 20.30 -2.16
N SER A 100 3.74 19.85 -3.16
CA SER A 100 3.77 18.46 -3.59
C SER A 100 5.17 17.87 -3.44
N ILE A 101 5.25 16.65 -2.92
CA ILE A 101 6.48 15.89 -2.95
C ILE A 101 6.65 15.32 -4.36
N PRO A 102 7.72 15.67 -5.11
CA PRO A 102 7.87 15.30 -6.52
C PRO A 102 7.90 13.78 -6.75
N PHE A 103 8.28 13.01 -5.75
CA PHE A 103 8.35 11.55 -5.81
C PHE A 103 6.98 10.86 -5.64
N ILE A 104 6.03 11.51 -4.94
CA ILE A 104 4.69 10.94 -4.67
C ILE A 104 3.78 11.09 -5.91
N GLY A 105 4.03 12.05 -6.80
CA GLY A 105 3.31 12.16 -8.07
C GLY A 105 3.73 11.14 -9.14
N ASN A 106 4.82 10.39 -8.90
CA ASN A 106 5.35 9.46 -9.89
C ASN A 106 4.67 8.09 -9.75
N GLU A 107 3.82 7.75 -10.72
CA GLU A 107 3.13 6.46 -10.79
C GLU A 107 4.09 5.25 -10.69
N LEU A 108 5.31 5.33 -11.23
CA LEU A 108 6.26 4.23 -11.12
C LEU A 108 6.71 4.02 -9.67
N PHE A 109 6.94 5.10 -8.94
CA PHE A 109 7.36 5.05 -7.54
C PHE A 109 6.25 4.48 -6.66
N ILE A 110 5.01 4.92 -6.86
CA ILE A 110 3.83 4.39 -6.17
C ILE A 110 3.66 2.89 -6.45
N ASN A 111 3.77 2.47 -7.72
CA ASN A 111 3.59 1.06 -8.08
C ASN A 111 4.66 0.16 -7.46
N ILE A 112 5.92 0.62 -7.38
CA ILE A 112 7.00 -0.12 -6.71
C ILE A 112 6.72 -0.26 -5.22
N ILE A 113 6.29 0.83 -4.57
CA ILE A 113 5.92 0.82 -3.15
C ILE A 113 4.79 -0.18 -2.90
N PHE A 114 3.74 -0.18 -3.72
CA PHE A 114 2.65 -1.15 -3.56
C PHE A 114 3.07 -2.60 -3.74
N ILE A 115 3.99 -2.87 -4.65
CA ILE A 115 4.51 -4.24 -4.82
C ILE A 115 5.29 -4.65 -3.58
N LEU A 116 6.20 -3.78 -3.11
CA LEU A 116 6.99 -4.06 -1.91
C LEU A 116 6.10 -4.23 -0.67
N GLU A 117 5.11 -3.35 -0.48
CA GLU A 117 4.15 -3.44 0.61
C GLU A 117 3.24 -4.64 0.50
N GLY A 118 2.72 -4.93 -0.69
CA GLY A 118 1.88 -6.10 -0.92
C GLY A 118 2.62 -7.38 -0.54
N ILE A 119 3.90 -7.48 -0.90
CA ILE A 119 4.79 -8.57 -0.48
C ILE A 119 4.97 -8.57 1.03
N LEU A 120 5.26 -7.41 1.64
CA LEU A 120 5.53 -7.30 3.08
C LEU A 120 4.30 -7.65 3.92
N LEU A 121 3.10 -7.22 3.53
CA LEU A 121 1.83 -7.58 4.17
C LEU A 121 1.48 -9.06 4.02
N ILE A 122 1.78 -9.65 2.86
CA ILE A 122 1.63 -11.10 2.68
C ILE A 122 2.58 -11.82 3.65
N ILE A 123 3.86 -11.41 3.71
CA ILE A 123 4.83 -11.99 4.64
C ILE A 123 4.37 -11.82 6.09
N ALA A 124 3.96 -10.62 6.50
CA ALA A 124 3.44 -10.34 7.84
C ALA A 124 2.22 -11.21 8.20
N ALA A 125 1.29 -11.38 7.26
CA ALA A 125 0.12 -12.24 7.45
C ALA A 125 0.48 -13.74 7.62
N PHE A 126 1.65 -14.16 7.14
CA PHE A 126 2.19 -15.51 7.33
C PHE A 126 3.29 -15.58 8.42
N ALA A 127 3.77 -14.45 8.93
CA ALA A 127 4.81 -14.36 9.95
C ALA A 127 4.26 -14.13 11.36
N MET A 128 3.01 -13.66 11.51
CA MET A 128 2.24 -13.76 12.76
C MET A 128 1.80 -15.22 13.04
N PHE A 129 2.76 -16.15 13.04
CA PHE A 129 2.62 -17.58 13.33
C PHE A 129 3.60 -18.01 14.41
#